data_AF-A0A024CH75-F1
#
_entry.id   AF-A0A024CH75-F1
#
_cell.length_a   1.000
_cell.length_b   1.000
_cell.length_c   1.000
_cell.angle_alpha   90.00
_cell.angle_beta   90.00
_cell.angle_gamma   90.00
#
_symmetry.space_group_name_H-M   'P 1'
#
loop_
_entity.id
_entity.type
_entity.pdbx_description
1 polymer ?
#
loop_
_entity_poly.entity_id
_entity_poly.type
_entity_poly.pdbx_seq_one_letter_code
_entity_poly.pdbx_strand_id
1 'polypeptide(L)'
;KHLLGRTPHDQAELMAHVRLMNDQGYDAEIASYTYSEEYLSAFGVDQVPYNRSNQTNTGGRTVNFTRAKAVDTGFASFDGATQGSKLLESLSTGIAPDILNRKSVGNAGALRITWTSGRQIGANRRSVQRSVITQTSMSATIQSILKQGGRIVSISKT
;
A
#
# COMPACT_ATOMS: atom_id res chain seq x y z
N LYS A 1 -13.89 -4.16 -5.47
CA LYS A 1 -13.33 -3.70 -6.78
C LYS A 1 -14.15 -4.24 -7.95
N HIS A 2 -14.22 -5.56 -8.16
CA HIS A 2 -14.86 -6.12 -9.35
C HIS A 2 -16.38 -5.94 -9.41
N LEU A 3 -17.08 -6.16 -8.28
CA LEU A 3 -18.53 -6.12 -8.24
C LEU A 3 -19.09 -4.70 -8.12
N LEU A 4 -18.65 -3.96 -7.10
CA LEU A 4 -19.17 -2.61 -6.81
C LEU A 4 -18.34 -1.45 -7.40
N GLY A 5 -17.23 -1.73 -8.11
CA GLY A 5 -16.39 -0.66 -8.66
C GLY A 5 -15.72 0.27 -7.63
N ARG A 6 -15.71 -0.12 -6.35
CA ARG A 6 -15.08 0.63 -5.23
C ARG A 6 -14.33 -0.28 -4.25
N THR A 7 -13.67 0.34 -3.28
CA THR A 7 -13.09 -0.33 -2.10
C THR A 7 -14.07 -0.31 -0.93
N PRO A 8 -13.93 -1.24 0.04
CA PRO A 8 -14.68 -1.18 1.30
C PRO A 8 -14.45 0.13 2.04
N HIS A 9 -15.51 0.64 2.67
CA HIS A 9 -15.55 1.87 3.44
C HIS A 9 -14.83 1.74 4.77
N ASP A 10 -15.00 0.61 5.45
CA ASP A 10 -14.38 0.36 6.74
C ASP A 10 -14.31 -1.14 7.08
N GLN A 11 -13.77 -1.41 8.27
CA GLN A 11 -13.70 -2.75 8.82
C GLN A 11 -15.09 -3.32 9.13
N ALA A 12 -16.08 -2.50 9.46
CA ALA A 12 -17.41 -2.98 9.80
C ALA A 12 -18.10 -3.60 8.57
N GLU A 13 -18.01 -2.94 7.41
CA GLU A 13 -18.46 -3.50 6.12
C GLU A 13 -17.75 -4.83 5.82
N LEU A 14 -16.42 -4.87 5.96
CA LEU A 14 -15.66 -6.11 5.75
C LEU A 14 -16.13 -7.24 6.68
N MET A 15 -16.34 -6.95 7.96
CA MET A 15 -16.79 -7.95 8.94
C MET A 15 -18.22 -8.43 8.66
N ALA A 16 -19.09 -7.58 8.12
CA ALA A 16 -20.43 -7.98 7.71
C ALA A 16 -20.37 -9.05 6.60
N HIS A 17 -19.52 -8.84 5.57
CA HIS A 17 -19.33 -9.83 4.51
C HIS A 17 -18.66 -11.11 5.00
N VAL A 18 -17.67 -11.01 5.90
CA VAL A 18 -17.03 -12.20 6.49
C VAL A 18 -18.04 -13.04 7.28
N ARG A 19 -18.92 -12.41 8.06
CA ARG A 19 -19.99 -13.12 8.78
C ARG A 19 -20.98 -13.76 7.83
N LEU A 20 -21.43 -13.02 6.82
CA LEU A 20 -22.38 -13.53 5.84
C LEU A 20 -21.82 -14.72 5.05
N MET A 21 -20.56 -14.66 4.66
CA MET A 21 -19.84 -15.79 4.05
C MET A 21 -19.79 -17.01 5.00
N ASN A 22 -19.53 -16.79 6.29
CA ASN A 22 -19.46 -17.87 7.28
C ASN A 22 -20.84 -18.51 7.53
N ASP A 23 -21.89 -17.71 7.54
CA ASP A 23 -23.23 -18.15 7.96
C ASP A 23 -24.04 -18.72 6.79
N GLN A 24 -23.90 -18.16 5.59
CA GLN A 24 -24.74 -18.47 4.42
C GLN A 24 -23.93 -18.98 3.22
N GLY A 25 -22.61 -18.98 3.28
CA GLY A 25 -21.72 -19.47 2.23
C GLY A 25 -21.46 -18.47 1.11
N TYR A 26 -20.79 -18.96 0.07
CA TYR A 26 -20.25 -18.16 -1.03
C TYR A 26 -21.33 -17.51 -1.91
N ASP A 27 -22.35 -18.27 -2.29
CA ASP A 27 -23.39 -17.77 -3.21
C ASP A 27 -24.17 -16.61 -2.59
N ALA A 28 -24.44 -16.70 -1.28
CA ALA A 28 -25.08 -15.63 -0.53
C ALA A 28 -24.20 -14.37 -0.49
N GLU A 29 -22.88 -14.52 -0.36
CA GLU A 29 -21.96 -13.38 -0.35
C GLU A 29 -21.91 -12.66 -1.68
N ILE A 30 -21.84 -13.39 -2.79
CA ILE A 30 -21.90 -12.79 -4.13
C ILE A 30 -23.25 -12.11 -4.35
N ALA A 31 -24.35 -12.77 -3.97
CA ALA A 31 -25.70 -12.23 -4.04
C ALA A 31 -25.86 -10.93 -3.23
N SER A 32 -25.20 -10.83 -2.07
CA SER A 32 -25.23 -9.62 -1.22
C SER A 32 -24.71 -8.38 -1.95
N TYR A 33 -23.80 -8.55 -2.91
CA TYR A 33 -23.31 -7.45 -3.75
C TYR A 33 -24.24 -7.18 -4.93
N THR A 34 -24.60 -8.21 -5.71
CA THR A 34 -25.30 -8.04 -6.99
C THR A 34 -26.76 -7.64 -6.83
N TYR A 35 -27.42 -8.06 -5.75
CA TYR A 35 -28.80 -7.70 -5.43
C TYR A 35 -28.91 -6.51 -4.48
N SER A 36 -27.80 -5.81 -4.20
CA SER A 36 -27.83 -4.61 -3.36
C SER A 36 -28.46 -3.41 -4.10
N GLU A 37 -29.15 -2.56 -3.35
CA GLU A 37 -29.64 -1.26 -3.86
C GLU A 37 -28.48 -0.39 -4.36
N GLU A 38 -27.29 -0.54 -3.77
CA GLU A 38 -26.09 0.14 -4.24
C GLU A 38 -25.71 -0.28 -5.65
N TYR A 39 -25.70 -1.58 -5.95
CA TYR A 39 -25.37 -2.08 -7.29
C TYR A 39 -26.38 -1.56 -8.32
N LEU A 40 -27.68 -1.64 -8.00
CA LEU A 40 -28.74 -1.16 -8.88
C LEU A 40 -28.67 0.35 -9.12
N SER A 41 -28.42 1.15 -8.09
CA SER A 41 -28.29 2.61 -8.23
C SER A 41 -26.99 3.04 -8.93
N ALA A 42 -25.93 2.23 -8.85
CA ALA A 42 -24.65 2.50 -9.48
C ALA A 42 -24.62 2.19 -10.98
N PHE A 43 -25.15 1.02 -11.36
CA PHE A 43 -25.00 0.47 -12.70
C PHE A 43 -26.35 0.32 -13.42
N GLY A 44 -27.46 0.24 -12.70
CA GLY A 44 -28.75 -0.10 -13.31
C GLY A 44 -28.80 -1.56 -13.76
N VAL A 45 -29.66 -1.85 -14.73
CA VAL A 45 -29.89 -3.21 -15.23
C VAL A 45 -29.06 -3.52 -16.48
N ASP A 46 -28.84 -2.52 -17.34
CA ASP A 46 -28.25 -2.71 -18.69
C ASP A 46 -26.81 -2.20 -18.82
N GLN A 47 -26.11 -1.91 -17.72
CA GLN A 47 -24.70 -1.49 -17.77
C GLN A 47 -23.79 -2.48 -17.02
N VAL A 48 -22.60 -2.66 -17.56
CA VAL A 48 -21.55 -3.46 -16.93
C VAL A 48 -20.88 -2.70 -15.78
N PRO A 49 -20.47 -3.38 -14.69
CA PRO A 49 -19.73 -2.76 -13.61
C PRO A 49 -18.45 -2.07 -14.08
N TYR A 50 -18.25 -0.82 -13.63
CA TYR A 50 -17.07 -0.02 -13.92
C TYR A 50 -16.48 0.57 -12.64
N ASN A 51 -15.22 0.99 -12.69
CA ASN A 51 -14.57 1.63 -11.54
C ASN A 51 -15.18 3.03 -11.31
N ARG A 52 -15.86 3.20 -10.17
CA ARG A 52 -16.53 4.45 -9.79
C ARG A 52 -15.84 5.20 -8.66
N SER A 53 -14.70 4.71 -8.17
CA SER A 53 -14.01 5.30 -7.03
C SER A 53 -13.37 6.67 -7.29
N ASN A 54 -13.32 7.09 -8.56
CA ASN A 54 -12.78 8.38 -8.97
C ASN A 54 -13.80 9.51 -8.83
N GLN A 55 -15.08 9.18 -8.62
CA GLN A 55 -16.15 10.15 -8.44
C GLN A 55 -16.36 10.41 -6.94
N THR A 56 -16.67 11.66 -6.61
CA THR A 56 -17.09 12.04 -5.26
C THR A 56 -18.56 11.69 -5.07
N ASN A 57 -18.86 10.77 -4.15
CA ASN A 57 -20.22 10.47 -3.73
C ASN A 57 -20.57 11.25 -2.46
N THR A 58 -21.80 11.77 -2.39
CA THR A 58 -22.33 12.42 -1.19
C THR A 58 -22.28 11.47 0.01
N GLY A 59 -21.75 11.93 1.14
CA GLY A 59 -21.56 11.10 2.34
C GLY A 59 -20.33 10.18 2.31
N GLY A 60 -19.53 10.20 1.23
CA GLY A 60 -18.31 9.42 1.12
C GLY A 60 -17.14 9.99 1.94
N ARG A 61 -16.30 9.10 2.50
CA ARG A 61 -15.06 9.48 3.19
C ARG A 61 -13.90 9.64 2.20
N THR A 62 -13.04 10.63 2.41
CA THR A 62 -11.85 10.88 1.57
C THR A 62 -10.87 9.69 1.54
N VAL A 63 -10.80 8.90 2.61
CA VAL A 63 -9.97 7.67 2.67
C VAL A 63 -10.40 6.60 1.66
N ASN A 64 -11.63 6.67 1.14
CA ASN A 64 -12.08 5.75 0.11
C ASN A 64 -11.35 5.99 -1.21
N PHE A 65 -11.04 7.25 -1.52
CA PHE A 65 -10.29 7.60 -2.72
C PHE A 65 -8.85 7.06 -2.63
N THR A 66 -8.17 7.26 -1.49
CA THR A 66 -6.80 6.79 -1.30
C THR A 66 -6.71 5.26 -1.39
N ARG A 67 -7.62 4.55 -0.72
CA ARG A 67 -7.74 3.09 -0.79
C ARG A 67 -8.02 2.61 -2.21
N ALA A 68 -8.93 3.26 -2.92
CA ALA A 68 -9.25 2.85 -4.27
C ALA A 68 -8.08 3.04 -5.23
N LYS A 69 -7.30 4.11 -5.08
CA LYS A 69 -6.05 4.28 -5.82
C LYS A 69 -5.00 3.22 -5.50
N ALA A 70 -4.92 2.74 -4.26
CA ALA A 70 -4.01 1.66 -3.91
C ALA A 70 -4.39 0.30 -4.53
N VAL A 71 -5.67 0.06 -4.80
CA VAL A 71 -6.16 -1.19 -5.43
C VAL A 71 -6.22 -1.07 -6.96
N ASP A 72 -6.35 0.15 -7.49
CA ASP A 72 -6.30 0.45 -8.91
C ASP A 72 -4.89 0.21 -9.47
N THR A 73 -4.78 -0.71 -10.41
CA THR A 73 -3.52 -1.13 -10.99
C THR A 73 -3.22 -0.43 -12.33
N GLY A 74 -4.17 0.35 -12.85
CA GLY A 74 -4.11 0.92 -14.19
C GLY A 74 -4.51 -0.08 -15.29
N PHE A 75 -4.65 0.44 -16.52
CA PHE A 75 -5.21 -0.30 -17.66
C PHE A 75 -4.35 -1.47 -18.15
N ALA A 76 -3.02 -1.36 -18.04
CA ALA A 76 -2.06 -2.35 -18.53
C ALA A 76 -1.54 -3.28 -17.41
N SER A 77 -2.34 -3.50 -16.36
CA SER A 77 -1.93 -4.30 -15.21
C SER A 77 -3.01 -5.31 -14.83
N PHE A 78 -2.64 -6.28 -14.00
CA PHE A 78 -3.50 -7.35 -13.53
C PHE A 78 -3.42 -7.50 -12.00
N ASP A 79 -4.44 -8.11 -11.39
CA ASP A 79 -4.54 -8.20 -9.93
C ASP A 79 -3.62 -9.26 -9.31
N GLY A 80 -3.12 -10.21 -10.09
CA GLY A 80 -2.19 -11.26 -9.62
C GLY A 80 -0.73 -10.82 -9.45
N ALA A 81 -0.38 -9.58 -9.80
CA ALA A 81 1.00 -9.08 -9.72
C ALA A 81 1.51 -8.97 -8.28
N THR A 82 0.62 -8.77 -7.31
CA THR A 82 0.94 -8.72 -5.88
C THR A 82 0.14 -9.79 -5.15
N GLN A 83 0.84 -10.73 -4.53
CA GLN A 83 0.23 -11.81 -3.77
C GLN A 83 -0.01 -11.29 -2.34
N GLY A 84 -1.24 -10.85 -2.05
CA GLY A 84 -1.63 -10.39 -0.71
C GLY A 84 -2.74 -9.33 -0.69
N SER A 85 -3.29 -9.06 0.49
CA SER A 85 -4.29 -8.01 0.67
C SER A 85 -3.66 -6.63 0.61
N LYS A 86 -4.05 -5.82 -0.38
CA LYS A 86 -3.55 -4.46 -0.58
C LYS A 86 -3.99 -3.47 0.52
N LEU A 87 -5.10 -3.76 1.21
CA LEU A 87 -5.75 -2.82 2.13
C LEU A 87 -5.85 -3.30 3.58
N LEU A 88 -5.21 -4.42 3.95
CA LEU A 88 -5.32 -5.00 5.28
C LEU A 88 -4.98 -4.01 6.41
N GLU A 89 -3.83 -3.35 6.30
CA GLU A 89 -3.39 -2.36 7.28
C GLU A 89 -4.32 -1.14 7.30
N SER A 90 -4.72 -0.65 6.12
CA SER A 90 -5.59 0.53 6.02
C SER A 90 -6.98 0.31 6.59
N LEU A 91 -7.56 -0.88 6.39
CA LEU A 91 -8.90 -1.21 6.89
C LEU A 91 -8.90 -1.45 8.40
N SER A 92 -7.84 -2.07 8.94
CA SER A 92 -7.74 -2.35 10.39
C SER A 92 -7.36 -1.13 11.23
N THR A 93 -6.47 -0.26 10.73
CA THR A 93 -6.00 0.92 11.46
C THR A 93 -6.80 2.18 11.16
N GLY A 94 -7.61 2.17 10.10
CA GLY A 94 -8.29 3.36 9.59
C GLY A 94 -7.36 4.37 8.87
N ILE A 95 -6.06 4.08 8.79
CA ILE A 95 -5.07 4.96 8.16
C ILE A 95 -5.17 4.84 6.63
N ALA A 96 -5.11 5.96 5.92
CA ALA A 96 -5.11 5.99 4.46
C ALA A 96 -3.78 5.48 3.89
N PRO A 97 -3.78 4.61 2.85
CA PRO A 97 -2.56 4.21 2.18
C PRO A 97 -2.01 5.38 1.34
N ASP A 98 -0.69 5.41 1.16
CA ASP A 98 -0.05 6.40 0.29
C ASP A 98 -0.43 6.15 -1.19
N ILE A 99 -1.06 7.13 -1.85
CA ILE A 99 -1.58 7.05 -3.23
C ILE A 99 -0.45 6.95 -4.27
N LEU A 100 0.74 7.41 -3.93
CA LEU A 100 1.88 7.49 -4.82
C LEU A 100 3.08 6.94 -4.07
N ASN A 101 3.89 6.12 -4.75
CA ASN A 101 5.33 6.28 -4.62
C ASN A 101 5.64 7.69 -5.13
N ARG A 102 5.40 8.72 -4.31
CA ARG A 102 5.91 10.05 -4.61
C ARG A 102 7.41 9.80 -4.81
N LYS A 103 7.91 10.05 -6.03
CA LYS A 103 9.23 10.65 -6.15
C LYS A 103 9.12 11.97 -5.39
N SER A 104 9.23 11.86 -4.07
CA SER A 104 9.28 12.97 -3.16
C SER A 104 10.40 13.83 -3.70
N VAL A 105 10.06 15.01 -4.22
CA VAL A 105 11.04 16.05 -4.47
C VAL A 105 11.44 16.55 -3.09
N GLY A 106 12.48 15.89 -2.55
CA GLY A 106 12.92 16.00 -1.16
C GLY A 106 13.06 14.63 -0.51
N ASN A 107 14.23 14.35 0.09
CA ASN A 107 14.52 13.10 0.81
C ASN A 107 13.88 13.10 2.22
N ALA A 108 12.55 13.19 2.29
CA ALA A 108 11.81 13.07 3.54
C ALA A 108 11.75 11.62 4.06
N GLY A 109 11.89 10.64 3.15
CA GLY A 109 12.02 9.22 3.50
C GLY A 109 13.46 8.86 3.87
N ALA A 110 13.63 7.84 4.71
CA ALA A 110 14.95 7.37 5.06
C ALA A 110 15.73 6.91 3.81
N LEU A 111 17.01 7.23 3.74
CA LEU A 111 17.98 6.75 2.79
C LEU A 111 18.69 5.54 3.38
N ARG A 112 18.89 4.52 2.57
CA ARG A 112 19.67 3.35 2.91
C ARG A 112 21.06 3.48 2.31
N ILE A 113 22.07 3.58 3.16
CA ILE A 113 23.47 3.51 2.77
C ILE A 113 23.96 2.08 3.04
N THR A 114 24.32 1.36 1.97
CA THR A 114 25.02 0.08 2.06
C THR A 114 26.50 0.35 1.90
N TRP A 115 27.32 -0.12 2.83
CA TRP A 115 28.76 0.16 2.85
C TRP A 115 29.53 -1.04 3.37
N THR A 116 30.82 -1.10 3.06
CA THR A 116 31.74 -2.15 3.50
C THR A 116 32.72 -1.59 4.52
N SER A 117 33.00 -2.33 5.59
CA SER A 117 33.98 -1.89 6.59
C SER A 117 35.40 -2.25 6.16
N GLY A 118 36.33 -1.29 6.21
CA GLY A 118 37.76 -1.53 5.96
C GLY A 118 38.54 -2.06 7.16
N ARG A 119 37.90 -2.16 8.33
CA ARG A 119 38.50 -2.71 9.56
C ARG A 119 37.85 -4.05 9.89
N GLN A 120 38.66 -5.06 10.21
CA GLN A 120 38.15 -6.33 10.72
C GLN A 120 37.62 -6.10 12.15
N ILE A 121 36.33 -5.79 12.28
CA ILE A 121 35.69 -5.57 13.58
C ILE A 121 35.16 -6.93 14.09
N GLY A 122 36.07 -7.79 14.54
CA GLY A 122 35.76 -9.06 15.22
C GLY A 122 35.30 -10.21 14.30
N ALA A 123 35.29 -11.43 14.84
CA ALA A 123 35.07 -12.67 14.10
C ALA A 123 33.67 -12.81 13.46
N ASN A 124 32.67 -12.06 13.93
CA ASN A 124 31.25 -12.23 13.55
C ASN A 124 30.58 -10.92 13.09
N ARG A 125 31.29 -10.00 12.42
CA ARG A 125 30.63 -8.87 11.73
C ARG A 125 30.77 -8.99 10.22
N ARG A 126 29.63 -8.83 9.55
CA ARG A 126 29.53 -8.85 8.08
C ARG A 126 30.39 -7.73 7.51
N SER A 127 31.15 -8.04 6.47
CA SER A 127 31.94 -7.06 5.71
C SER A 127 31.06 -5.93 5.16
N VAL A 128 29.79 -6.22 4.87
CA VAL A 128 28.75 -5.28 4.41
C VAL A 128 27.82 -4.89 5.56
N GLN A 129 27.66 -3.58 5.77
CA GLN A 129 26.77 -2.95 6.75
C GLN A 129 25.74 -2.06 6.05
N ARG A 130 24.63 -1.80 6.75
CA ARG A 130 23.49 -1.02 6.26
C ARG A 130 23.08 0.02 7.30
N SER A 131 23.05 1.29 6.89
CA SER A 131 22.59 2.40 7.71
C SER A 131 21.34 3.03 7.08
N VAL A 132 20.28 3.22 7.87
CA VAL A 132 19.02 3.84 7.44
C VAL A 132 18.95 5.23 8.10
N ILE A 133 19.05 6.29 7.29
CA ILE A 133 19.28 7.67 7.77
C ILE A 133 18.36 8.68 7.09
N THR A 134 18.14 9.84 7.70
CA THR A 134 17.42 10.96 7.06
C THR A 134 18.38 11.81 6.21
N GLN A 135 17.87 12.62 5.28
CA GLN A 135 18.73 13.50 4.48
C GLN A 135 19.66 14.37 5.34
N THR A 136 19.15 14.96 6.42
CA THR A 136 19.91 15.86 7.30
C THR A 136 21.09 15.16 7.98
N SER A 137 20.95 13.87 8.27
CA SER A 137 22.02 13.06 8.91
C SER A 137 22.95 12.39 7.90
N MET A 138 22.73 12.58 6.59
CA MET A 138 23.49 11.92 5.52
C MET A 138 24.96 12.29 5.54
N SER A 139 25.27 13.59 5.58
CA SER A 139 26.66 14.07 5.56
C SER A 139 27.46 13.55 6.75
N ALA A 140 26.91 13.68 7.97
CA ALA A 140 27.54 13.19 9.19
C ALA A 140 27.77 11.67 9.16
N THR A 141 26.81 10.90 8.63
CA THR A 141 26.92 9.44 8.53
C THR A 141 27.99 9.03 7.52
N ILE A 142 28.03 9.66 6.34
CA ILE A 142 29.05 9.40 5.31
C ILE A 142 30.44 9.72 5.86
N GLN A 143 30.61 10.88 6.51
CA GLN A 143 31.89 11.26 7.13
C GLN A 143 32.33 10.25 8.18
N SER A 144 31.40 9.75 9.02
CA SER A 144 31.69 8.71 10.01
C SER A 144 32.16 7.40 9.37
N ILE A 145 31.48 6.96 8.32
CA ILE A 145 31.84 5.73 7.56
C ILE A 145 33.25 5.87 6.96
N LEU A 146 33.53 7.00 6.30
CA LEU A 146 34.82 7.25 5.66
C LEU A 146 35.95 7.38 6.71
N LYS A 147 35.70 8.04 7.84
CA LYS A 147 36.67 8.16 8.94
C LYS A 147 37.05 6.82 9.54
N GLN A 148 36.14 5.83 9.51
CA GLN A 148 36.40 4.46 9.96
C GLN A 148 37.02 3.56 8.87
N GLY A 149 37.33 4.11 7.70
CA GLY A 149 37.91 3.37 6.57
C GLY A 149 36.88 2.52 5.80
N GLY A 150 35.58 2.77 5.98
CA GLY A 150 34.54 2.09 5.23
C GLY A 150 34.38 2.62 3.81
N ARG A 151 33.95 1.77 2.87
CA ARG A 151 33.66 2.12 1.47
C ARG A 151 32.17 2.02 1.19
N ILE A 152 31.58 3.08 0.64
CA ILE A 152 30.16 3.08 0.28
C ILE A 152 29.96 2.22 -0.98
N VAL A 153 28.98 1.31 -0.92
CA VAL A 153 28.61 0.42 -2.03
C VAL A 153 27.42 0.99 -2.79
N SER A 154 26.37 1.41 -2.08
CA SER A 154 25.18 2.01 -2.70
C SER A 154 24.42 2.91 -1.74
N ILE A 155 23.75 3.90 -2.30
CA ILE A 155 22.81 4.76 -1.58
C ILE A 155 21.49 4.68 -2.33
N SER A 156 20.45 4.17 -1.67
CA SER A 156 19.11 4.05 -2.24
C SER A 156 18.08 4.71 -1.35
N LYS A 157 17.03 5.26 -1.94
CA LYS A 157 15.83 5.62 -1.18
C LYS A 157 15.18 4.33 -0.65
N THR A 158 14.73 4.36 0.60
CA THR A 158 13.98 3.24 1.19
C THR A 158 12.51 3.31 0.77
#